data_AF-A0A2C8YS15-F1
#
_entry.id   AF-A0A2C8YS15-F1
#
_cell.length_a   1.000
_cell.length_b   1.000
_cell.length_c   1.000
_cell.angle_alpha   90.00
_cell.angle_beta   90.00
_cell.angle_gamma   90.00
#
_symmetry.space_group_name_H-M   'P 1'
#
loop_
_entity.id
_entity.type
_entity.pdbx_description
1 polymer ?
#
loop_
_entity_poly.entity_id
_entity_poly.type
_entity_poly.pdbx_seq_one_letter_code
_entity_poly.pdbx_strand_id
1 'polypeptide(L)' 'MTSPDMNKLNYARALIRAGLARDLILKITSISGYQYSQIQREVLAA' A
#
# COMPACT_ATOMS: atom_id res chain seq x y z
N MET A 1 -4.84 19.65 -1.20
CA MET A 1 -4.07 19.01 -2.27
C MET A 1 -3.27 17.87 -1.65
N THR A 2 -3.55 16.61 -1.97
CA THR A 2 -2.73 15.48 -1.50
C THR A 2 -1.49 15.37 -2.38
N SER A 3 -0.32 15.24 -1.77
CA SER A 3 0.91 14.98 -2.51
C SER A 3 0.78 13.67 -3.30
N PRO A 4 1.42 13.54 -4.49
CA PRO A 4 1.38 12.32 -5.30
C PRO A 4 1.72 11.04 -4.51
N ASP A 5 2.64 11.14 -3.55
CA ASP A 5 3.04 10.03 -2.69
C ASP A 5 1.97 9.61 -1.69
N MET A 6 1.17 10.55 -1.16
CA MET A 6 0.01 10.22 -0.33
C MET A 6 -1.03 9.42 -1.12
N ASN A 7 -1.22 9.73 -2.40
CA ASN A 7 -2.16 8.99 -3.25
C ASN A 7 -1.70 7.55 -3.49
N LYS A 8 -0.39 7.33 -3.70
CA LYS A 8 0.18 5.98 -3.86
C LYS A 8 0.01 5.13 -2.59
N LEU A 9 0.28 5.70 -1.41
CA LEU A 9 0.15 4.98 -0.14
C LEU A 9 -1.31 4.65 0.19
N ASN A 10 -2.23 5.59 -0.05
CA ASN A 10 -3.66 5.35 0.11
C ASN A 10 -4.18 4.30 -0.87
N TYR A 11 -3.68 4.29 -2.11
CA TYR A 11 -4.02 3.27 -3.08
C TYR A 11 -3.50 1.89 -2.65
N ALA A 12 -2.24 1.80 -2.20
CA ALA A 12 -1.68 0.58 -1.64
C ALA A 12 -2.48 0.04 -0.45
N ARG A 13 -2.94 0.90 0.47
CA ARG A 13 -3.84 0.52 1.58
C ARG A 13 -5.11 -0.15 1.06
N ALA A 14 -5.75 0.43 0.04
CA ALA A 14 -6.97 -0.13 -0.54
C ALA A 14 -6.72 -1.51 -1.15
N LEU A 15 -5.61 -1.69 -1.87
CA LEU A 15 -5.25 -2.99 -2.47
C LEU A 15 -4.92 -4.06 -1.43
N ILE A 16 -4.24 -3.69 -0.33
CA ILE A 16 -3.98 -4.60 0.79
C ILE A 16 -5.29 -5.03 1.45
N ARG A 17 -6.21 -4.09 1.70
CA ARG A 17 -7.54 -4.39 2.27
C ARG A 17 -8.37 -5.29 1.37
N ALA A 18 -8.21 -5.16 0.04
CA ALA A 18 -8.85 -6.02 -0.94
C ALA A 18 -8.20 -7.42 -1.06
N GLY A 19 -7.13 -7.71 -0.31
CA GLY A 19 -6.49 -9.02 -0.28
C GLY A 19 -5.64 -9.34 -1.51
N LEU A 20 -5.18 -8.33 -2.26
CA LEU A 20 -4.31 -8.57 -3.41
C LEU A 20 -2.93 -9.10 -2.98
N ALA A 21 -2.32 -9.88 -3.86
CA ALA A 21 -0.97 -10.38 -3.66
C ALA A 21 0.07 -9.24 -3.58
N ARG A 22 1.02 -9.36 -2.65
CA ARG A 22 2.10 -8.40 -2.43
C ARG A 22 2.86 -8.02 -3.71
N ASP A 23 3.24 -9.00 -4.51
CA ASP A 23 4.02 -8.78 -5.75
C ASP A 23 3.27 -7.85 -6.73
N LEU A 24 1.95 -8.05 -6.86
CA LEU A 24 1.09 -7.24 -7.70
C LEU A 24 0.96 -5.81 -7.15
N ILE A 25 0.81 -5.66 -5.84
CA ILE A 25 0.71 -4.34 -5.18
C ILE A 25 2.01 -3.56 -5.39
N LEU A 26 3.16 -4.18 -5.21
CA LEU A 26 4.47 -3.54 -5.42
C LEU A 26 4.65 -3.10 -6.88
N LYS A 27 4.22 -3.91 -7.85
CA LYS A 27 4.27 -3.58 -9.28
C LYS A 27 3.34 -2.43 -9.67
N ILE A 28 2.12 -2.38 -9.12
CA ILE A 28 1.11 -1.36 -9.46
C ILE A 28 1.42 -0.02 -8.79
N THR A 29 1.87 -0.04 -7.55
CA THR A 29 2.00 1.17 -6.73
C THR A 29 3.43 1.73 -6.71
N SER A 30 4.41 0.93 -7.15
CA SER A 30 5.84 1.25 -7.11
C SER A 30 6.36 1.66 -5.72
N ILE A 31 5.67 1.25 -4.66
CA ILE A 31 6.14 1.45 -3.28
C ILE A 31 7.25 0.45 -2.96
N SER A 32 8.08 0.80 -1.98
CA SER A 32 9.11 -0.13 -1.51
C SER A 32 8.51 -1.28 -0.70
N GLY A 33 9.22 -2.41 -0.63
CA GLY A 33 8.83 -3.53 0.22
C GLY A 33 8.73 -3.15 1.72
N TYR A 34 9.52 -2.16 2.14
CA TYR A 34 9.43 -1.59 3.49
C TYR A 34 8.10 -0.84 3.69
N GLN A 35 7.74 0.05 2.76
CA GLN A 35 6.47 0.78 2.81
C GLN A 35 5.27 -0.17 2.82
N TYR A 36 5.28 -1.20 1.98
CA TYR A 36 4.25 -2.25 1.99
C TYR A 36 4.10 -2.88 3.38
N SER A 37 5.22 -3.30 3.99
CA SER A 37 5.21 -3.97 5.29
C SER A 37 4.70 -3.07 6.40
N GLN A 38 5.01 -1.77 6.34
CA GLN A 38 4.48 -0.78 7.26
C GLN A 38 2.96 -0.63 7.11
N ILE A 39 2.48 -0.44 5.88
CA ILE A 39 1.04 -0.30 5.59
C ILE A 39 0.28 -1.56 5.99
N GLN A 40 0.83 -2.75 5.72
CA GLN A 40 0.20 -4.01 6.08
C GLN A 40 -0.03 -4.12 7.59
N ARG A 41 0.96 -3.72 8.40
CA ARG A 41 0.80 -3.67 9.87
C ARG A 41 -0.28 -2.67 10.29
N GLU A 42 -0.30 -1.48 9.69
CA GLU A 42 -1.33 -0.46 9.95
C GLU A 42 -2.74 -0.97 9.60
N VAL A 43 -2.88 -1.71 8.50
CA VAL A 43 -4.16 -2.26 8.05
C VAL A 43 -4.63 -3.42 8.93
N LEU A 44 -3.72 -4.27 9.43
CA LEU A 44 -4.06 -5.40 10.30
C LEU A 44 -4.32 -4.99 11.75
N ALA A 45 -3.79 -3.85 12.19
CA ALA A 45 -3.99 -3.31 13.54
C ALA A 45 -5.27 -2.48 13.70
N ALA A 46 -5.97 -2.18 12.59
CA ALA A 46 -7.17 -1.35 12.53
C ALA A 46 -8.40 -2.18 12.18
#